data_AF-A0A7J4I7T7-F1
#
_entry.id   AF-A0A7J4I7T7-F1
#
_cell.length_a   1.000
_cell.length_b   1.000
_cell.length_c   1.000
_cell.angle_alpha   90.00
_cell.angle_beta   90.00
_cell.angle_gamma   90.00
#
_symmetry.space_group_name_H-M   'P 1'
#
loop_
_entity.id
_entity.type
_entity.pdbx_description
1 polymer ?
#
loop_
_entity_poly.entity_id
_entity_poly.type
_entity_poly.pdbx_seq_one_letter_code
_entity_poly.pdbx_strand_id
1 'polypeptide(L)'
;MNKAMIVFALGLALLLSAGCAGFVPGDKTNFIMTWGWGNLAGAAIMTVALLLALAYMAGSVVADDKLKAFAKRELGQVLYSAIILVAAIALTGYLDDILGGLSSGTGSLFTTPEWQTYVTNYACCQGPGCAIERKRPCHIELSTDFLQFLYETAKMNALTSLINHQFFAFLGNMSMGISFLVLDIQAGLSVMPFAGLNGAADFFSLLFDLAVKTMLLLRAQQFFLDFLNYPLFSVFLAMGLILRIFYFARKLGGLLVALAISFYVIFPMFYVVTYAILWSFLGPWVPIGTSGLPQPYGADFDATSYYTPFSDGTTLTEFQETESLKDVVGNPEDQVTFDICNSVEDFGLPQSVRDAAQADRTDYDNTLVNFRNKWEQIEGSKWYTVYSDMLKYGAGIGLFDMEGPIGALASVLTLTLFVPFLALMTTLACVKVMSPMLGGDVEISVLSRVI
;
A
#
# COMPACT_ATOMS: atom_id res chain seq x y z
N MET A 1 22.80 58.20 2.24
CA MET A 1 22.15 56.91 1.94
C MET A 1 23.21 55.99 1.34
N ASN A 2 23.59 54.92 2.05
CA ASN A 2 24.73 54.10 1.64
C ASN A 2 24.40 53.26 0.41
N LYS A 3 25.28 53.27 -0.61
CA LYS A 3 25.17 52.45 -1.83
C LYS A 3 24.92 50.96 -1.53
N ALA A 4 25.45 50.47 -0.40
CA ALA A 4 25.22 49.12 0.10
C ALA A 4 23.73 48.81 0.35
N MET A 5 22.94 49.79 0.77
CA MET A 5 21.52 49.63 1.08
C MET A 5 20.67 49.51 -0.19
N ILE A 6 21.07 50.22 -1.25
CA ILE A 6 20.42 50.14 -2.57
C ILE A 6 20.72 48.80 -3.24
N VAL A 7 21.99 48.33 -3.18
CA VAL A 7 22.36 47.02 -3.72
C VAL A 7 21.67 45.88 -2.97
N PHE A 8 21.50 45.99 -1.65
CA PHE A 8 20.77 45.01 -0.86
C PHE A 8 19.28 45.00 -1.21
N ALA A 9 18.65 46.17 -1.34
CA ALA A 9 17.24 46.28 -1.77
C ALA A 9 17.01 45.76 -3.19
N LEU A 10 17.94 46.00 -4.12
CA LEU A 10 17.87 45.50 -5.50
C LEU A 10 18.08 43.98 -5.56
N GLY A 11 19.00 43.43 -4.76
CA GLY A 11 19.21 41.99 -4.63
C GLY A 11 17.99 41.28 -4.02
N LEU A 12 17.36 41.91 -3.02
CA LEU A 12 16.11 41.45 -2.42
C LEU A 12 14.95 41.50 -3.43
N ALA A 13 14.86 42.55 -4.25
CA ALA A 13 13.84 42.67 -5.29
C ALA A 13 14.01 41.67 -6.45
N LEU A 14 15.26 41.37 -6.85
CA LEU A 14 15.55 40.32 -7.83
C LEU A 14 15.19 38.93 -7.29
N LEU A 15 15.45 38.66 -6.01
CA LEU A 15 15.00 37.44 -5.32
C LEU A 15 13.46 37.36 -5.20
N LEU A 16 12.77 38.49 -4.96
CA LEU A 16 11.30 38.57 -5.00
C LEU A 16 10.73 38.20 -6.37
N SER A 17 11.38 38.65 -7.45
CA SER A 17 10.94 38.33 -8.82
C SER A 17 11.22 36.87 -9.22
N ALA A 18 12.27 36.25 -8.67
CA ALA A 18 12.60 34.86 -8.97
C ALA A 18 11.61 33.87 -8.33
N GLY A 19 11.07 34.19 -7.15
CA GLY A 19 10.07 33.34 -6.45
C GLY A 19 8.65 33.41 -7.02
N CYS A 20 8.32 34.41 -7.85
CA CYS A 20 6.98 34.57 -8.42
C CYS A 20 6.84 34.01 -9.85
N ALA A 21 7.91 33.49 -10.46
CA ALA A 21 7.94 33.15 -11.88
C ALA A 21 7.26 31.82 -12.27
N GLY A 22 6.55 31.15 -11.36
CA GLY A 22 5.99 29.81 -11.56
C GLY A 22 4.46 29.69 -11.62
N PHE A 23 3.70 30.78 -11.66
CA PHE A 23 2.25 30.70 -11.70
C PHE A 23 1.72 30.41 -13.12
N VAL A 24 1.32 29.16 -13.36
CA VAL A 24 0.40 28.83 -14.46
C VAL A 24 -1.03 28.96 -13.92
N PRO A 25 -1.81 29.97 -14.34
CA PRO A 25 -3.19 30.12 -13.92
C PRO A 25 -4.05 29.03 -14.58
N GLY A 26 -4.54 28.05 -13.81
CA GLY A 26 -5.41 27.02 -14.38
C GLY A 26 -6.03 26.02 -13.41
N ASP A 27 -5.33 25.60 -12.35
CA ASP A 27 -5.82 24.49 -11.53
C ASP A 27 -6.01 24.90 -10.06
N LYS A 28 -7.27 24.94 -9.62
CA LYS A 28 -7.68 25.41 -8.28
C LYS A 28 -7.48 24.36 -7.18
N THR A 29 -7.05 23.14 -7.51
CA THR A 29 -7.20 22.02 -6.58
C THR A 29 -6.09 21.85 -5.56
N ASN A 30 -4.91 22.48 -5.69
CA ASN A 30 -3.85 22.29 -4.68
C ASN A 30 -2.93 23.50 -4.51
N PHE A 31 -3.36 24.49 -3.72
CA PHE A 31 -2.54 25.65 -3.30
C PHE A 31 -1.18 25.23 -2.73
N ILE A 32 -1.15 24.14 -1.94
CA ILE A 32 0.07 23.62 -1.31
C ILE A 32 1.00 22.95 -2.35
N MET A 33 0.46 22.22 -3.33
CA MET A 33 1.29 21.61 -4.39
C MET A 33 1.78 22.63 -5.42
N THR A 34 1.02 23.69 -5.68
CA THR A 34 1.45 24.74 -6.63
C THR A 34 2.54 25.62 -6.03
N TRP A 35 2.46 25.93 -4.74
CA TRP A 35 3.45 26.80 -4.13
C TRP A 35 4.78 26.09 -3.91
N GLY A 36 4.82 24.78 -3.69
CA GLY A 36 6.06 24.09 -3.36
C GLY A 36 6.65 24.58 -2.04
N TRP A 37 7.22 23.67 -1.27
CA TRP A 37 7.84 24.00 0.01
C TRP A 37 8.96 25.05 -0.13
N GLY A 38 9.67 25.04 -1.27
CA GLY A 38 10.73 25.99 -1.59
C GLY A 38 10.26 27.44 -1.64
N ASN A 39 9.13 27.73 -2.30
CA ASN A 39 8.62 29.11 -2.37
C ASN A 39 8.04 29.56 -1.02
N LEU A 40 7.45 28.64 -0.25
CA LEU A 40 6.94 28.97 1.10
C LEU A 40 8.09 29.30 2.06
N ALA A 41 9.17 28.50 2.05
CA ALA A 41 10.37 28.79 2.81
C ALA A 41 11.05 30.09 2.35
N GLY A 42 11.11 30.31 1.03
CA GLY A 42 11.59 31.56 0.45
C GLY A 42 10.80 32.77 0.94
N ALA A 43 9.46 32.73 0.84
CA ALA A 43 8.58 33.79 1.32
C ALA A 43 8.77 34.09 2.82
N ALA A 44 8.96 33.05 3.64
CA ALA A 44 9.23 33.22 5.07
C ALA A 44 10.56 33.97 5.32
N ILE A 45 11.65 33.54 4.67
CA ILE A 45 12.96 34.23 4.78
C ILE A 45 12.86 35.68 4.32
N MET A 46 12.12 35.93 3.24
CA MET A 46 11.95 37.26 2.67
C MET A 46 11.17 38.19 3.59
N THR A 47 10.09 37.69 4.19
CA THR A 47 9.31 38.43 5.18
C THR A 47 10.18 38.85 6.37
N VAL A 48 11.04 37.96 6.82
CA VAL A 48 11.93 38.20 7.97
C VAL A 48 13.05 39.18 7.61
N ALA A 49 13.65 39.03 6.43
CA ALA A 49 14.64 39.98 5.93
C ALA A 49 14.06 41.40 5.84
N LEU A 50 12.80 41.52 5.42
CA LEU A 50 12.07 42.79 5.37
C LEU A 50 11.82 43.36 6.77
N LEU A 51 11.40 42.54 7.73
CA LEU A 51 11.23 42.98 9.14
C LEU A 51 12.55 43.46 9.75
N LEU A 52 13.67 42.79 9.48
CA LEU A 52 14.99 43.21 9.95
C LEU A 52 15.46 44.53 9.29
N ALA A 53 15.17 44.71 8.00
CA ALA A 53 15.45 45.96 7.31
C ALA A 53 14.65 47.13 7.91
N LEU A 54 13.38 46.92 8.24
CA LEU A 54 12.54 47.89 8.94
C LEU A 54 13.06 48.20 10.35
N ALA A 55 13.46 47.18 11.11
CA ALA A 55 14.06 47.37 12.43
C ALA A 55 15.36 48.19 12.38
N TYR A 56 16.20 47.97 11.36
CA TYR A 56 17.40 48.76 11.14
C TYR A 56 17.07 50.23 10.81
N MET A 57 16.08 50.49 9.95
CA MET A 57 15.61 51.84 9.65
C MET A 57 15.05 52.54 10.89
N ALA A 58 14.23 51.84 11.69
CA ALA A 58 13.71 52.36 12.94
C ALA A 58 14.83 52.71 13.94
N GLY A 59 15.84 51.84 14.10
CA GLY A 59 17.02 52.13 14.93
C GLY A 59 17.85 53.31 14.42
N SER A 60 17.84 53.54 13.11
CA SER A 60 18.47 54.73 12.53
C SER A 60 17.69 56.01 12.81
N VAL A 61 16.36 55.97 12.82
CA VAL A 61 15.49 57.12 13.12
C VAL A 61 15.55 57.48 14.60
N VAL A 62 15.54 56.49 15.49
CA VAL A 62 15.59 56.67 16.95
C VAL A 62 17.03 56.94 17.44
N ALA A 63 18.03 56.80 16.57
CA ALA A 63 19.45 56.86 16.90
C ALA A 63 19.88 55.87 18.02
N ASP A 64 19.19 54.73 18.14
CA ASP A 64 19.55 53.68 19.09
C ASP A 64 20.56 52.71 18.47
N ASP A 65 21.80 52.75 18.94
CA ASP A 65 22.87 51.89 18.48
C ASP A 65 22.70 50.43 18.90
N LYS A 66 21.95 50.15 19.98
CA LYS A 66 21.63 48.78 20.38
C LYS A 66 20.72 48.12 19.35
N LEU A 67 19.69 48.83 18.88
CA LEU A 67 18.76 48.31 17.88
C LEU A 67 19.46 48.08 16.52
N LYS A 68 20.38 48.98 16.13
CA LYS A 68 21.22 48.77 14.93
C LYS A 68 22.15 47.56 15.08
N ALA A 69 22.79 47.40 16.24
CA ALA A 69 23.68 46.27 16.50
C ALA A 69 22.92 44.94 16.51
N PHE A 70 21.71 44.93 17.10
CA PHE A 70 20.78 43.81 17.04
C PHE A 70 20.42 43.45 15.60
N ALA A 71 19.93 44.41 14.81
CA ALA A 71 19.54 44.18 13.42
C ALA A 71 20.71 43.67 12.56
N LYS A 72 21.93 44.20 12.74
CA LYS A 72 23.13 43.70 12.05
C LYS A 72 23.47 42.25 12.41
N ARG A 73 23.35 41.88 13.69
CA ARG A 73 23.63 40.52 14.16
C ARG A 73 22.60 39.53 13.63
N GLU A 74 21.32 39.91 13.62
CA GLU A 74 20.23 39.07 13.11
C GLU A 74 20.26 38.93 11.58
N LEU A 75 20.67 39.98 10.85
CA LEU A 75 20.83 39.92 9.39
C LEU A 75 21.83 38.83 8.97
N GLY A 76 22.94 38.69 9.71
CA GLY A 76 23.91 37.62 9.49
C GLY A 76 23.29 36.23 9.62
N GLN A 77 22.37 36.04 10.58
CA GLN A 77 21.70 34.75 10.79
C GLN A 77 20.69 34.43 9.69
N VAL A 78 19.97 35.43 9.20
CA VAL A 78 19.07 35.26 8.05
C VAL A 78 19.86 34.86 6.81
N LEU A 79 21.04 35.47 6.58
CA LEU A 79 21.92 35.06 5.50
C LEU A 79 22.36 33.59 5.61
N TYR A 80 22.77 33.14 6.80
CA TYR A 80 23.09 31.72 7.02
C TYR A 80 21.88 30.80 6.77
N SER A 81 20.68 31.23 7.16
CA SER A 81 19.44 30.46 6.93
C SER A 81 19.09 30.37 5.44
N ALA A 82 19.35 31.43 4.67
CA ALA A 82 19.20 31.41 3.20
C ALA A 82 20.21 30.46 2.55
N ILE A 83 21.47 30.43 3.00
CA ILE A 83 22.47 29.47 2.52
C ILE A 83 22.03 28.04 2.82
N ILE A 84 21.54 27.77 4.04
CA ILE A 84 21.02 26.45 4.41
C ILE A 84 19.83 26.05 3.53
N LEU A 85 18.92 26.98 3.22
CA LEU A 85 17.80 26.70 2.32
C LEU A 85 18.27 26.33 0.91
N VAL A 86 19.20 27.10 0.33
CA VAL A 86 19.77 26.79 -0.99
C VAL A 86 20.48 25.43 -0.97
N ALA A 87 21.27 25.16 0.08
CA ALA A 87 21.92 23.88 0.26
C ALA A 87 20.91 22.73 0.42
N ALA A 88 19.79 22.95 1.11
CA ALA A 88 18.74 21.96 1.26
C ALA A 88 18.03 21.66 -0.07
N ILE A 89 17.71 22.68 -0.88
CA ILE A 89 17.12 22.50 -2.22
C ILE A 89 18.09 21.76 -3.14
N ALA A 90 19.36 22.16 -3.15
CA ALA A 90 20.39 21.49 -3.92
C ALA A 90 20.60 20.04 -3.46
N LEU A 91 20.59 19.80 -2.14
CA LEU A 91 20.69 18.47 -1.57
C LEU A 91 19.49 17.61 -1.94
N THR A 92 18.26 18.13 -1.88
CA THR A 92 17.07 17.35 -2.29
C THR A 92 17.12 16.97 -3.76
N GLY A 93 17.54 17.87 -4.65
CA GLY A 93 17.70 17.55 -6.07
C GLY A 93 18.80 16.52 -6.31
N TYR A 94 19.96 16.69 -5.65
CA TYR A 94 21.06 15.73 -5.73
C TYR A 94 20.69 14.36 -5.14
N LEU A 95 19.90 14.35 -4.07
CA LEU A 95 19.35 13.12 -3.50
C LEU A 95 18.40 12.48 -4.50
N ASP A 96 17.45 13.21 -5.08
CA ASP A 96 16.55 12.64 -6.10
C ASP A 96 17.32 12.02 -7.28
N ASP A 97 18.44 12.61 -7.71
CA ASP A 97 19.33 12.03 -8.72
C ASP A 97 20.04 10.75 -8.23
N ILE A 98 20.62 10.77 -7.02
CA ILE A 98 21.23 9.58 -6.40
C ILE A 98 20.19 8.47 -6.27
N LEU A 99 19.00 8.81 -5.80
CA LEU A 99 17.92 7.88 -5.56
C LEU A 99 17.38 7.35 -6.88
N GLY A 100 17.32 8.19 -7.92
CA GLY A 100 17.09 7.78 -9.30
C GLY A 100 18.13 6.76 -9.77
N GLY A 101 19.42 7.02 -9.56
CA GLY A 101 20.49 6.08 -9.93
C GLY A 101 20.50 4.77 -9.13
N LEU A 102 20.26 4.86 -7.81
CA LEU A 102 20.14 3.70 -6.92
C LEU A 102 18.94 2.84 -7.28
N SER A 103 17.79 3.46 -7.56
CA SER A 103 16.59 2.75 -7.98
C SER A 103 16.71 2.17 -9.38
N SER A 104 17.33 2.88 -10.33
CA SER A 104 17.55 2.38 -11.69
C SER A 104 18.66 1.33 -11.79
N GLY A 105 19.40 1.06 -10.72
CA GLY A 105 20.39 -0.01 -10.72
C GLY A 105 21.68 0.31 -11.45
N THR A 106 22.16 1.55 -11.43
CA THR A 106 23.47 1.88 -12.04
C THR A 106 24.67 1.23 -11.31
N GLY A 107 24.45 0.33 -10.34
CA GLY A 107 25.47 -0.43 -9.63
C GLY A 107 25.20 -1.94 -9.69
N SER A 108 26.24 -2.73 -9.97
CA SER A 108 26.19 -4.20 -10.12
C SER A 108 25.82 -4.98 -8.86
N LEU A 109 25.60 -4.31 -7.72
CA LEU A 109 25.43 -4.98 -6.44
C LEU A 109 24.01 -5.52 -6.20
N PHE A 110 22.97 -5.00 -6.86
CA PHE A 110 21.58 -5.33 -6.48
C PHE A 110 20.56 -5.42 -7.62
N THR A 111 20.94 -5.22 -8.89
CA THR A 111 19.94 -5.06 -9.94
C THR A 111 20.10 -6.05 -11.08
N THR A 112 19.07 -6.87 -11.23
CA THR A 112 18.84 -7.64 -12.44
C THR A 112 18.27 -6.71 -13.53
N PRO A 113 18.48 -6.98 -14.83
CA PRO A 113 17.94 -6.16 -15.92
C PRO A 113 16.42 -5.96 -15.85
N GLU A 114 15.70 -6.92 -15.24
CA GLU A 114 14.26 -6.88 -15.05
C GLU A 114 13.83 -5.84 -14.01
N TRP A 115 14.59 -5.67 -12.92
CA TRP A 115 14.33 -4.62 -11.93
C TRP A 115 14.48 -3.24 -12.55
N GLN A 116 15.55 -3.03 -13.34
CA GLN A 116 15.76 -1.76 -14.02
C GLN A 116 14.60 -1.45 -14.98
N THR A 117 14.18 -2.44 -15.75
CA THR A 117 13.02 -2.33 -16.65
C THR A 117 11.74 -2.01 -15.87
N TYR A 118 11.54 -2.63 -14.69
CA TYR A 118 10.42 -2.34 -13.80
C TYR A 118 10.42 -0.87 -13.37
N VAL A 119 11.55 -0.39 -12.82
CA VAL A 119 11.67 0.98 -12.29
C VAL A 119 11.52 2.03 -13.39
N THR A 120 12.11 1.80 -14.56
CA THR A 120 12.07 2.79 -15.66
C THR A 120 10.70 2.85 -16.32
N ASN A 121 10.06 1.70 -16.55
CA ASN A 121 8.85 1.62 -17.37
C ASN A 121 7.56 1.68 -16.56
N TYR A 122 7.56 1.23 -15.30
CA TYR A 122 6.34 1.08 -14.50
C TYR A 122 6.31 2.01 -13.29
N ALA A 123 7.39 2.07 -12.49
CA ALA A 123 7.48 3.00 -11.37
C ALA A 123 7.69 4.47 -11.81
N CYS A 124 7.91 4.66 -13.11
CA CYS A 124 7.86 5.96 -13.77
C CYS A 124 8.86 7.00 -13.26
N CYS A 125 10.06 6.55 -12.88
CA CYS A 125 11.06 7.42 -12.29
C CYS A 125 11.79 8.33 -13.30
N GLN A 126 11.90 7.95 -14.58
CA GLN A 126 12.72 8.68 -15.57
C GLN A 126 12.16 8.69 -17.01
N GLY A 127 10.90 8.31 -17.24
CA GLY A 127 10.36 8.07 -18.59
C GLY A 127 9.55 9.23 -19.21
N PRO A 128 9.86 9.72 -20.43
CA PRO A 128 8.95 10.55 -21.21
C PRO A 128 7.77 9.69 -21.68
N GLY A 129 6.66 9.73 -20.96
CA GLY A 129 5.49 8.87 -21.19
C GLY A 129 4.77 8.46 -19.91
N CYS A 130 5.38 8.69 -18.76
CA CYS A 130 4.72 8.58 -17.48
C CYS A 130 3.62 9.64 -17.38
N ALA A 131 2.36 9.21 -17.37
CA ALA A 131 1.20 10.08 -17.27
C ALA A 131 1.34 10.93 -15.99
N ILE A 132 1.57 12.23 -16.21
CA ILE A 132 2.07 13.23 -15.25
C ILE A 132 0.98 13.65 -14.24
N GLU A 133 0.20 12.73 -13.68
CA GLU A 133 -0.80 13.10 -12.67
C GLU A 133 -0.29 12.97 -11.23
N ARG A 134 0.70 12.11 -10.96
CA ARG A 134 1.27 11.99 -9.62
C ARG A 134 2.65 12.64 -9.55
N LYS A 135 2.68 13.92 -9.14
CA LYS A 135 3.91 14.68 -8.80
C LYS A 135 4.58 14.17 -7.51
N ARG A 136 4.87 12.87 -7.41
CA ARG A 136 5.55 12.26 -6.26
C ARG A 136 7.02 11.96 -6.63
N PRO A 137 7.97 12.09 -5.68
CA PRO A 137 9.35 11.67 -5.92
C PRO A 137 9.42 10.15 -6.12
N CYS A 138 10.32 9.69 -7.01
CA CYS A 138 10.48 8.27 -7.35
C CYS A 138 10.62 7.35 -6.14
N HIS A 139 11.42 7.74 -5.15
CA HIS A 139 11.66 6.91 -3.96
C HIS A 139 10.39 6.72 -3.09
N ILE A 140 9.50 7.71 -3.07
CA ILE A 140 8.22 7.62 -2.36
C ILE A 140 7.25 6.74 -3.13
N GLU A 141 7.21 6.86 -4.47
CA GLU A 141 6.37 6.00 -5.31
C GLU A 141 6.80 4.53 -5.18
N LEU A 142 8.11 4.23 -5.30
CA LEU A 142 8.63 2.87 -5.11
C LEU A 142 8.36 2.30 -3.72
N SER A 143 8.43 3.13 -2.67
CA SER A 143 8.06 2.72 -1.31
C SER A 143 6.57 2.40 -1.19
N THR A 144 5.74 3.18 -1.89
CA THR A 144 4.29 2.98 -1.94
C THR A 144 3.94 1.71 -2.69
N ASP A 145 4.61 1.44 -3.82
CA ASP A 145 4.48 0.20 -4.59
C ASP A 145 4.86 -1.01 -3.75
N PHE A 146 5.95 -0.95 -2.98
CA PHE A 146 6.33 -2.02 -2.06
C PHE A 146 5.24 -2.32 -1.02
N LEU A 147 4.68 -1.28 -0.39
CA LEU A 147 3.59 -1.47 0.58
C LEU A 147 2.31 -2.00 -0.08
N GLN A 148 2.01 -1.54 -1.29
CA GLN A 148 0.86 -2.01 -2.07
C GLN A 148 1.05 -3.47 -2.49
N PHE A 149 2.26 -3.88 -2.84
CA PHE A 149 2.60 -5.27 -3.11
C PHE A 149 2.37 -6.17 -1.89
N LEU A 150 2.86 -5.77 -0.71
CA LEU A 150 2.59 -6.50 0.54
C LEU A 150 1.09 -6.54 0.85
N TYR A 151 0.35 -5.47 0.55
CA TYR A 151 -1.09 -5.37 0.80
C TYR A 151 -1.88 -6.35 -0.08
N GLU A 152 -1.60 -6.39 -1.39
CA GLU A 152 -2.27 -7.35 -2.28
C GLU A 152 -1.89 -8.79 -1.92
N THR A 153 -0.65 -9.05 -1.51
CA THR A 153 -0.24 -10.38 -1.01
C THR A 153 -1.02 -10.75 0.26
N ALA A 154 -1.16 -9.83 1.22
CA ALA A 154 -1.94 -10.06 2.43
C ALA A 154 -3.43 -10.28 2.12
N LYS A 155 -3.99 -9.54 1.17
CA LYS A 155 -5.38 -9.66 0.70
C LYS A 155 -5.63 -11.03 0.06
N MET A 156 -4.71 -11.49 -0.78
CA MET A 156 -4.78 -12.82 -1.39
C MET A 156 -4.75 -13.94 -0.34
N ASN A 157 -3.88 -13.81 0.66
CA ASN A 157 -3.84 -14.74 1.80
C ASN A 157 -5.13 -14.70 2.64
N ALA A 158 -5.70 -13.52 2.86
CA ALA A 158 -6.96 -13.35 3.58
C ALA A 158 -8.12 -14.02 2.82
N LEU A 159 -8.25 -13.75 1.52
CA LEU A 159 -9.30 -14.30 0.68
C LEU A 159 -9.23 -15.83 0.62
N THR A 160 -8.03 -16.36 0.42
CA THR A 160 -7.77 -17.80 0.43
C THR A 160 -8.13 -18.43 1.77
N SER A 161 -7.75 -17.80 2.89
CA SER A 161 -8.10 -18.27 4.23
C SER A 161 -9.61 -18.25 4.47
N LEU A 162 -10.32 -17.24 3.95
CA LEU A 162 -11.77 -17.15 4.06
C LEU A 162 -12.48 -18.27 3.29
N ILE A 163 -12.07 -18.54 2.05
CA ILE A 163 -12.63 -19.65 1.25
C ILE A 163 -12.42 -20.98 1.99
N ASN A 164 -11.21 -21.23 2.47
CA ASN A 164 -10.88 -22.45 3.20
C ASN A 164 -11.70 -22.57 4.49
N HIS A 165 -11.83 -21.48 5.25
CA HIS A 165 -12.67 -21.45 6.44
C HIS A 165 -14.12 -21.84 6.11
N GLN A 166 -14.72 -21.23 5.09
CA GLN A 166 -16.09 -21.55 4.67
C GLN A 166 -16.24 -23.02 4.24
N PHE A 167 -15.27 -23.55 3.49
CA PHE A 167 -15.27 -24.94 3.06
C PHE A 167 -15.19 -25.92 4.24
N PHE A 168 -14.24 -25.73 5.15
CA PHE A 168 -14.09 -26.60 6.32
C PHE A 168 -15.24 -26.47 7.31
N ALA A 169 -15.76 -25.25 7.51
CA ALA A 169 -16.93 -25.02 8.34
C ALA A 169 -18.17 -25.68 7.74
N PHE A 170 -18.35 -25.64 6.42
CA PHE A 170 -19.43 -26.32 5.74
C PHE A 170 -19.34 -27.83 5.97
N LEU A 171 -18.20 -28.46 5.66
CA LEU A 171 -18.01 -29.89 5.86
C LEU A 171 -18.16 -30.30 7.33
N GLY A 172 -17.58 -29.53 8.25
CA GLY A 172 -17.63 -29.80 9.69
C GLY A 172 -19.04 -29.72 10.28
N ASN A 173 -19.92 -28.92 9.68
CA ASN A 173 -21.33 -28.80 10.07
C ASN A 173 -22.26 -29.74 9.29
N MET A 174 -21.77 -30.50 8.32
CA MET A 174 -22.58 -31.53 7.66
C MET A 174 -22.95 -32.61 8.67
N SER A 175 -24.21 -32.62 9.09
CA SER A 175 -24.79 -33.68 9.92
C SER A 175 -25.67 -34.57 9.07
N MET A 176 -25.50 -35.88 9.19
CA MET A 176 -26.38 -36.88 8.61
C MET A 176 -27.24 -37.46 9.73
N GLY A 177 -28.53 -37.13 9.70
CA GLY A 177 -29.53 -37.68 10.61
C GLY A 177 -30.24 -38.87 9.98
N ILE A 178 -30.19 -40.02 10.64
CA ILE A 178 -31.04 -41.16 10.32
C ILE A 178 -32.16 -41.19 11.37
N SER A 179 -33.38 -40.86 10.96
CA SER A 179 -34.57 -41.02 11.79
C SER A 179 -35.20 -42.39 11.54
N PHE A 180 -35.50 -43.13 12.59
CA PHE A 180 -36.25 -44.38 12.50
C PHE A 180 -37.44 -44.34 13.46
N LEU A 181 -38.57 -44.88 12.99
CA LEU A 181 -39.81 -44.98 13.75
C LEU A 181 -39.91 -46.42 14.26
N VAL A 182 -39.67 -46.62 15.56
CA VAL A 182 -39.82 -47.94 16.20
C VAL A 182 -40.86 -47.79 17.30
N LEU A 183 -42.02 -48.44 17.13
CA LEU A 183 -43.13 -48.45 18.08
C LEU A 183 -43.66 -47.04 18.44
N ASP A 184 -43.90 -46.19 17.43
CA ASP A 184 -44.39 -44.79 17.60
C ASP A 184 -43.47 -43.86 18.42
N ILE A 185 -42.27 -44.33 18.81
CA ILE A 185 -41.23 -43.49 19.40
C ILE A 185 -40.32 -43.02 18.26
N GLN A 186 -40.30 -41.72 18.03
CA GLN A 186 -39.37 -41.10 17.08
C GLN A 186 -37.96 -41.08 17.70
N ALA A 187 -37.11 -42.00 17.25
CA ALA A 187 -35.70 -42.02 17.61
C ALA A 187 -34.87 -41.53 16.42
N GLY A 188 -33.90 -40.65 16.68
CA GLY A 188 -32.99 -40.11 15.68
C GLY A 188 -31.55 -40.31 16.09
N LEU A 189 -30.72 -40.84 15.18
CA LEU A 189 -29.28 -40.87 15.30
C LEU A 189 -28.69 -39.84 14.35
N SER A 190 -28.04 -38.81 14.90
CA SER A 190 -27.31 -37.81 14.12
C SER A 190 -25.82 -38.09 14.23
N VAL A 191 -25.17 -38.27 13.09
CA VAL A 191 -23.71 -38.40 13.00
C VAL A 191 -23.15 -37.20 12.24
N MET A 192 -22.12 -36.58 12.80
CA MET A 192 -21.32 -35.55 12.14
C MET A 192 -19.99 -36.20 11.70
N PRO A 193 -19.94 -36.84 10.52
CA PRO A 193 -18.78 -37.62 10.10
C PRO A 193 -17.49 -36.79 10.03
N PHE A 194 -17.61 -35.47 9.88
CA PHE A 194 -16.49 -34.54 9.72
C PHE A 194 -16.31 -33.57 10.88
N ALA A 195 -16.82 -33.88 12.08
CA ALA A 195 -16.71 -32.98 13.23
C ALA A 195 -15.27 -32.53 13.55
N GLY A 196 -14.26 -33.33 13.21
CA GLY A 196 -12.84 -32.98 13.37
C GLY A 196 -12.36 -31.83 12.48
N LEU A 197 -13.04 -31.54 11.36
CA LEU A 197 -12.69 -30.44 10.46
C LEU A 197 -12.98 -29.05 11.04
N ASN A 198 -13.79 -28.97 12.09
CA ASN A 198 -14.07 -27.70 12.78
C ASN A 198 -12.78 -27.05 13.32
N GLY A 199 -11.81 -27.84 13.78
CA GLY A 199 -10.51 -27.31 14.20
C GLY A 199 -9.72 -26.65 13.06
N ALA A 200 -9.83 -27.18 11.84
CA ALA A 200 -9.21 -26.56 10.67
C ALA A 200 -9.95 -25.27 10.28
N ALA A 201 -11.28 -25.25 10.37
CA ALA A 201 -12.08 -24.05 10.14
C ALA A 201 -11.67 -22.92 11.10
N ASP A 202 -11.57 -23.20 12.40
CA ASP A 202 -11.14 -22.23 13.41
C ASP A 202 -9.73 -21.69 13.12
N PHE A 203 -8.83 -22.57 12.69
CA PHE A 203 -7.48 -22.20 12.30
C PHE A 203 -7.45 -21.21 11.10
N PHE A 204 -8.20 -21.49 10.04
CA PHE A 204 -8.30 -20.56 8.89
C PHE A 204 -8.99 -19.25 9.27
N SER A 205 -9.93 -19.26 10.21
CA SER A 205 -10.51 -18.04 10.77
C SER A 205 -9.45 -17.17 11.47
N LEU A 206 -8.50 -17.79 12.18
CA LEU A 206 -7.39 -17.07 12.82
C LEU A 206 -6.43 -16.49 11.77
N LEU A 207 -6.09 -17.26 10.73
CA LEU A 207 -5.25 -16.76 9.63
C LEU A 207 -5.90 -15.58 8.92
N PHE A 208 -7.21 -15.66 8.67
CA PHE A 208 -7.98 -14.57 8.09
C PHE A 208 -7.92 -13.30 8.94
N ASP A 209 -8.20 -13.41 10.25
CA ASP A 209 -8.13 -12.26 11.17
C ASP A 209 -6.72 -11.64 11.21
N LEU A 210 -5.68 -12.46 11.22
CA LEU A 210 -4.29 -11.99 11.21
C LEU A 210 -3.93 -11.31 9.88
N ALA A 211 -4.39 -11.83 8.74
CA ALA A 211 -4.18 -11.23 7.43
C ALA A 211 -4.89 -9.86 7.31
N VAL A 212 -6.13 -9.74 7.79
CA VAL A 212 -6.89 -8.48 7.81
C VAL A 212 -6.19 -7.43 8.69
N LYS A 213 -5.69 -7.81 9.87
CA LYS A 213 -4.89 -6.90 10.73
C LYS A 213 -3.62 -6.43 10.04
N THR A 214 -2.95 -7.33 9.31
CA THR A 214 -1.75 -7.01 8.53
C THR A 214 -2.08 -6.01 7.41
N MET A 215 -3.20 -6.19 6.69
CA MET A 215 -3.67 -5.25 5.68
C MET A 215 -3.93 -3.85 6.26
N LEU A 216 -4.56 -3.77 7.44
CA LEU A 216 -4.81 -2.50 8.12
C LEU A 216 -3.50 -1.81 8.50
N LEU A 217 -2.52 -2.55 9.01
CA LEU A 217 -1.20 -2.00 9.34
C LEU A 217 -0.49 -1.45 8.10
N LEU A 218 -0.53 -2.17 6.97
CA LEU A 218 0.07 -1.74 5.70
C LEU A 218 -0.58 -0.44 5.18
N ARG A 219 -1.91 -0.32 5.27
CA ARG A 219 -2.60 0.94 4.91
C ARG A 219 -2.24 2.09 5.84
N ALA A 220 -2.07 1.83 7.13
CA ALA A 220 -1.60 2.86 8.06
C ALA A 220 -0.17 3.34 7.73
N GLN A 221 0.73 2.42 7.33
CA GLN A 221 2.08 2.75 6.88
C GLN A 221 2.07 3.55 5.58
N GLN A 222 1.21 3.19 4.62
CA GLN A 222 1.06 3.93 3.37
C GLN A 222 0.52 5.35 3.63
N PHE A 223 -0.49 5.49 4.49
CA PHE A 223 -0.97 6.79 4.92
C PHE A 223 0.12 7.61 5.61
N PHE A 224 0.97 6.97 6.41
CA PHE A 224 2.12 7.63 7.04
C PHE A 224 3.14 8.12 6.00
N LEU A 225 3.47 7.33 4.98
CA LEU A 225 4.34 7.78 3.87
C LEU A 225 3.75 8.98 3.12
N ASP A 226 2.45 8.95 2.82
CA ASP A 226 1.76 10.07 2.19
C ASP A 226 1.78 11.31 3.10
N PHE A 227 1.61 11.12 4.41
CA PHE A 227 1.71 12.19 5.41
C PHE A 227 3.14 12.75 5.52
N LEU A 228 4.18 11.92 5.34
CA LEU A 228 5.57 12.38 5.31
C LEU A 228 5.83 13.31 4.13
N ASN A 229 5.35 12.93 2.94
CA ASN A 229 5.56 13.66 1.70
C ASN A 229 4.85 15.02 1.67
N TYR A 230 3.55 15.04 1.98
CA TYR A 230 2.73 16.24 1.75
C TYR A 230 2.85 17.24 2.91
N PRO A 231 2.30 17.00 4.12
CA PRO A 231 2.34 17.96 5.19
C PRO A 231 3.65 17.96 5.98
N LEU A 232 4.20 16.81 6.37
CA LEU A 232 5.25 16.78 7.39
C LEU A 232 6.54 17.43 6.89
N PHE A 233 7.04 17.05 5.70
CA PHE A 233 8.27 17.61 5.16
C PHE A 233 8.18 19.14 5.01
N SER A 234 7.13 19.63 4.33
CA SER A 234 6.92 21.05 4.06
C SER A 234 6.77 21.87 5.36
N VAL A 235 5.94 21.39 6.30
CA VAL A 235 5.66 22.10 7.55
C VAL A 235 6.88 22.09 8.46
N PHE A 236 7.57 20.96 8.62
CA PHE A 236 8.69 20.86 9.56
C PHE A 236 9.91 21.63 9.06
N LEU A 237 10.16 21.63 7.74
CA LEU A 237 11.22 22.43 7.15
C LEU A 237 10.92 23.93 7.28
N ALA A 238 9.71 24.38 6.95
CA ALA A 238 9.31 25.78 7.07
C ALA A 238 9.32 26.26 8.53
N MET A 239 8.71 25.49 9.44
CA MET A 239 8.71 25.75 10.88
C MET A 239 10.14 25.76 11.44
N GLY A 240 10.97 24.81 11.04
CA GLY A 240 12.37 24.73 11.45
C GLY A 240 13.17 25.95 11.04
N LEU A 241 13.00 26.43 9.80
CA LEU A 241 13.63 27.66 9.31
C LEU A 241 13.14 28.90 10.05
N ILE A 242 11.84 29.01 10.32
CA ILE A 242 11.28 30.13 11.08
C ILE A 242 11.85 30.15 12.52
N LEU A 243 11.90 28.99 13.18
CA LEU A 243 12.41 28.87 14.54
C LEU A 243 13.91 29.19 14.66
N ARG A 244 14.69 29.05 13.59
CA ARG A 244 16.10 29.47 13.58
C ARG A 244 16.32 30.96 13.77
N ILE A 245 15.32 31.78 13.45
CA ILE A 245 15.37 33.24 13.60
C ILE A 245 15.31 33.64 15.08
N PHE A 246 14.59 32.87 15.90
CA PHE A 246 14.50 33.15 17.32
C PHE A 246 15.72 32.58 18.06
N TYR A 247 16.42 33.43 18.80
CA TYR A 247 17.61 33.03 19.57
C TYR A 247 17.35 31.82 20.49
N PHE A 248 16.19 31.79 21.16
CA PHE A 248 15.82 30.71 22.09
C PHE A 248 15.40 29.41 21.37
N ALA A 249 14.79 29.50 20.17
CA ALA A 249 14.29 28.35 19.44
C ALA A 249 15.26 27.83 18.38
N ARG A 250 16.45 28.42 18.24
CA ARG A 250 17.41 28.06 17.19
C ARG A 250 17.82 26.58 17.24
N LYS A 251 18.08 26.07 18.43
CA LYS A 251 18.41 24.65 18.66
C LYS A 251 17.27 23.72 18.23
N LEU A 252 16.03 24.11 18.55
CA LEU A 252 14.83 23.38 18.14
C LEU A 252 14.63 23.44 16.62
N GLY A 253 14.89 24.59 16.00
CA GLY A 253 14.81 24.76 14.55
C GLY A 253 15.78 23.86 13.79
N GLY A 254 17.03 23.73 14.26
CA GLY A 254 18.02 22.80 13.70
C GLY A 254 17.55 21.34 13.78
N LEU A 255 16.96 20.94 14.91
CA LEU A 255 16.40 19.60 15.09
C LEU A 255 15.20 19.33 14.16
N LEU A 256 14.28 20.28 13.99
CA LEU A 256 13.13 20.11 13.10
C LEU A 256 13.54 19.99 11.63
N VAL A 257 14.55 20.77 11.19
CA VAL A 257 15.11 20.62 9.84
C VAL A 257 15.78 19.26 9.67
N ALA A 258 16.55 18.79 10.66
CA ALA A 258 17.16 17.45 10.63
C ALA A 258 16.09 16.36 10.53
N LEU A 259 15.04 16.45 11.33
CA LEU A 259 13.93 15.51 11.33
C LEU A 259 13.22 15.49 9.97
N ALA A 260 12.90 16.65 9.41
CA ALA A 260 12.26 16.77 8.10
C ALA A 260 13.07 16.05 7.02
N ILE A 261 14.39 16.31 6.95
CA ILE A 261 15.24 15.71 5.92
C ILE A 261 15.41 14.20 6.15
N SER A 262 15.67 13.77 7.38
CA SER A 262 15.86 12.33 7.66
C SER A 262 14.59 11.52 7.38
N PHE A 263 13.41 11.99 7.80
CA PHE A 263 12.16 11.27 7.54
C PHE A 263 11.74 11.30 6.07
N TYR A 264 12.04 12.39 5.35
CA TYR A 264 11.74 12.47 3.92
C TYR A 264 12.65 11.56 3.09
N VAL A 265 13.93 11.44 3.46
CA VAL A 265 14.93 10.73 2.65
C VAL A 265 15.12 9.29 3.12
N ILE A 266 15.50 9.10 4.39
CA ILE A 266 15.98 7.81 4.91
C ILE A 266 14.84 6.81 5.09
N PHE A 267 13.69 7.28 5.58
CA PHE A 267 12.54 6.41 5.87
C PHE A 267 12.01 5.69 4.61
N PRO A 268 11.57 6.38 3.53
CA PRO A 268 11.15 5.71 2.30
C PRO A 268 12.28 4.90 1.67
N MET A 269 13.52 5.39 1.72
CA MET A 269 14.66 4.66 1.13
C MET A 269 14.87 3.27 1.72
N PHE A 270 14.55 3.07 2.99
CA PHE A 270 14.63 1.75 3.59
C PHE A 270 13.63 0.76 2.97
N TYR A 271 12.44 1.22 2.59
CA TYR A 271 11.46 0.40 1.86
C TYR A 271 11.95 0.09 0.45
N VAL A 272 12.53 1.07 -0.26
CA VAL A 272 13.11 0.85 -1.60
C VAL A 272 14.21 -0.21 -1.57
N VAL A 273 15.14 -0.10 -0.61
CA VAL A 273 16.23 -1.08 -0.45
C VAL A 273 15.67 -2.46 -0.12
N THR A 274 14.69 -2.53 0.79
CA THR A 274 14.04 -3.80 1.13
C THR A 274 13.33 -4.40 -0.09
N TYR A 275 12.67 -3.57 -0.90
CA TYR A 275 11.97 -4.03 -2.09
C TYR A 275 12.94 -4.60 -3.13
N ALA A 276 14.07 -3.92 -3.35
CA ALA A 276 15.13 -4.42 -4.23
C ALA A 276 15.72 -5.75 -3.72
N ILE A 277 15.96 -5.87 -2.41
CA ILE A 277 16.42 -7.12 -1.79
C ILE A 277 15.39 -8.23 -2.00
N LEU A 278 14.11 -7.94 -1.76
CA LEU A 278 13.02 -8.90 -1.92
C LEU A 278 12.90 -9.37 -3.38
N TRP A 279 13.02 -8.45 -4.34
CA TRP A 279 13.05 -8.75 -5.77
C TRP A 279 14.22 -9.65 -6.14
N SER A 280 15.40 -9.43 -5.55
CA SER A 280 16.57 -10.29 -5.77
C SER A 280 16.36 -11.72 -5.27
N PHE A 281 15.54 -11.94 -4.24
CA PHE A 281 15.25 -13.27 -3.72
C PHE A 281 14.10 -13.96 -4.45
N LEU A 282 13.04 -13.23 -4.78
CA LEU A 282 11.84 -13.79 -5.40
C LEU A 282 11.89 -13.82 -6.93
N GLY A 283 12.81 -13.09 -7.54
CA GLY A 283 12.82 -12.84 -8.97
C GLY A 283 11.77 -11.79 -9.38
N PRO A 284 11.64 -11.52 -10.70
CA PRO A 284 10.74 -10.49 -11.18
C PRO A 284 9.27 -10.83 -10.95
N TRP A 285 8.58 -9.94 -10.23
CA TRP A 285 7.13 -9.99 -10.05
C TRP A 285 6.48 -9.03 -11.06
N VAL A 286 5.72 -9.56 -12.01
CA VAL A 286 4.96 -8.74 -12.95
C VAL A 286 3.62 -8.36 -12.30
N PRO A 287 3.30 -7.06 -12.16
CA PRO A 287 2.03 -6.63 -11.60
C PRO A 287 0.85 -7.15 -12.43
N ILE A 288 -0.20 -7.56 -11.71
CA ILE A 288 -1.45 -8.09 -12.27
C ILE A 288 -2.09 -6.99 -13.16
N GLY A 289 -2.35 -7.31 -14.42
CA GLY A 289 -3.12 -6.44 -15.33
C GLY A 289 -2.38 -5.87 -16.54
N THR A 290 -1.06 -6.08 -16.69
CA THR A 290 -0.38 -5.76 -17.95
C THR A 290 -0.39 -6.98 -18.86
N SER A 291 -1.42 -7.07 -19.70
CA SER A 291 -1.59 -8.11 -20.71
C SER A 291 -0.36 -8.20 -21.63
N GLY A 292 0.56 -9.13 -21.36
CA GLY A 292 1.67 -9.42 -22.27
C GLY A 292 2.97 -9.97 -21.69
N LEU A 293 3.15 -10.07 -20.36
CA LEU A 293 4.38 -10.60 -19.77
C LEU A 293 4.09 -11.60 -18.63
N PRO A 294 5.00 -12.57 -18.40
CA PRO A 294 4.74 -13.76 -17.58
C PRO A 294 4.31 -13.36 -16.17
N GLN A 295 3.07 -13.70 -15.84
CA GLN A 295 2.51 -13.48 -14.51
C GLN A 295 3.26 -14.32 -13.47
N PRO A 296 3.44 -13.83 -12.23
CA PRO A 296 3.94 -14.64 -11.14
C PRO A 296 3.02 -15.83 -10.90
N TYR A 297 3.63 -16.97 -10.58
CA TYR A 297 2.94 -18.23 -10.28
C TYR A 297 2.05 -18.04 -9.04
N GLY A 298 0.76 -17.75 -9.25
CA GLY A 298 -0.23 -17.54 -8.18
C GLY A 298 -1.09 -16.27 -8.25
N ALA A 299 -1.01 -15.46 -9.31
CA ALA A 299 -1.64 -14.13 -9.36
C ALA A 299 -2.79 -13.94 -10.37
N ASP A 300 -3.36 -15.02 -10.92
CA ASP A 300 -4.57 -14.96 -11.78
C ASP A 300 -5.87 -14.73 -10.99
N PHE A 301 -5.79 -14.47 -9.68
CA PHE A 301 -6.93 -14.12 -8.85
C PHE A 301 -7.26 -12.62 -8.95
N ASP A 302 -8.02 -12.24 -9.97
CA ASP A 302 -8.79 -11.00 -9.92
C ASP A 302 -10.00 -11.19 -8.99
N ALA A 303 -9.86 -10.77 -7.73
CA ALA A 303 -10.92 -10.81 -6.72
C ALA A 303 -12.16 -9.96 -7.06
N THR A 304 -12.13 -9.13 -8.10
CA THR A 304 -13.33 -8.44 -8.62
C THR A 304 -14.09 -9.27 -9.65
N SER A 305 -13.45 -10.29 -10.22
CA SER A 305 -14.07 -11.30 -11.09
C SER A 305 -14.54 -12.53 -10.30
N TYR A 306 -15.23 -12.31 -9.17
CA TYR A 306 -16.02 -13.39 -8.58
C TYR A 306 -17.21 -13.66 -9.47
N TYR A 307 -17.06 -14.61 -10.40
CA TYR A 307 -18.20 -15.33 -10.95
C TYR A 307 -18.79 -16.11 -9.79
N THR A 308 -19.88 -15.61 -9.21
CA THR A 308 -20.73 -16.50 -8.42
C THR A 308 -21.13 -17.66 -9.34
N PRO A 309 -21.08 -18.92 -8.89
CA PRO A 309 -21.31 -20.10 -9.73
C PRO A 309 -22.73 -20.19 -10.32
N PHE A 310 -23.55 -19.15 -10.16
CA PHE A 310 -24.92 -19.02 -10.66
C PHE A 310 -25.18 -17.71 -11.41
N SER A 311 -24.16 -16.89 -11.71
CA SER A 311 -24.32 -15.67 -12.50
C SER A 311 -23.96 -15.95 -13.96
N ASP A 312 -24.99 -16.00 -14.81
CA ASP A 312 -24.86 -16.08 -16.27
C ASP A 312 -24.11 -14.85 -16.80
N GLY A 313 -22.79 -14.99 -16.96
CA GLY A 313 -21.94 -14.44 -18.03
C GLY A 313 -22.06 -12.96 -18.43
N THR A 314 -22.77 -12.12 -17.69
CA THR A 314 -23.01 -10.72 -18.02
C THR A 314 -22.20 -9.84 -17.08
N THR A 315 -21.26 -9.11 -17.66
CA THR A 315 -20.46 -8.10 -16.99
C THR A 315 -21.37 -7.02 -16.40
N LEU A 316 -21.40 -6.91 -15.06
CA LEU A 316 -22.16 -5.91 -14.30
C LEU A 316 -21.53 -4.50 -14.45
N THR A 317 -21.60 -3.91 -15.65
CA THR A 317 -21.27 -2.49 -15.87
C THR A 317 -22.49 -1.58 -15.86
N GLU A 318 -23.69 -2.11 -15.66
CA GLU A 318 -24.91 -1.30 -15.55
C GLU A 318 -25.76 -1.79 -14.37
N PHE A 319 -25.60 -1.13 -13.23
CA PHE A 319 -26.64 -1.10 -12.18
C PHE A 319 -27.79 -0.23 -12.72
N GLN A 320 -28.57 -0.75 -13.66
CA GLN A 320 -29.91 -0.24 -13.89
C GLN A 320 -30.82 -0.81 -12.82
N GLU A 321 -31.51 0.09 -12.12
CA GLU A 321 -32.64 -0.20 -11.25
C GLU A 321 -33.71 -0.96 -12.05
N THR A 322 -33.67 -2.29 -12.02
CA THR A 322 -34.84 -3.10 -12.37
C THR A 322 -35.52 -3.54 -11.09
N GLU A 323 -36.66 -2.88 -10.84
CA GLU A 323 -37.75 -3.43 -10.06
C GLU A 323 -38.00 -4.90 -10.42
N SER A 324 -38.42 -5.67 -9.42
CA SER A 324 -38.87 -7.07 -9.50
C SER A 324 -37.81 -8.18 -9.50
N LEU A 325 -37.04 -8.25 -8.40
CA LEU A 325 -36.41 -9.48 -7.87
C LEU A 325 -37.44 -10.53 -7.36
N LYS A 326 -38.71 -10.45 -7.80
CA LYS A 326 -39.81 -11.33 -7.40
C LYS A 326 -40.15 -12.43 -8.41
N ASP A 327 -39.64 -12.35 -9.64
CA ASP A 327 -40.02 -13.30 -10.71
C ASP A 327 -38.97 -14.38 -11.01
N VAL A 328 -37.82 -14.38 -10.31
CA VAL A 328 -36.77 -15.40 -10.48
C VAL A 328 -36.75 -16.43 -9.33
N VAL A 329 -37.49 -16.18 -8.25
CA VAL A 329 -37.75 -17.23 -7.25
C VAL A 329 -39.00 -17.98 -7.70
N GLY A 330 -38.76 -19.04 -8.47
CA GLY A 330 -39.75 -20.05 -8.78
C GLY A 330 -40.48 -20.54 -7.53
N ASN A 331 -41.72 -20.92 -7.75
CA ASN A 331 -42.71 -21.39 -6.80
C ASN A 331 -42.08 -22.31 -5.70
N PRO A 332 -42.30 -22.07 -4.39
CA PRO A 332 -41.74 -22.87 -3.30
C PRO A 332 -42.26 -24.33 -3.22
N GLU A 333 -42.95 -24.83 -4.25
CA GLU A 333 -43.42 -26.21 -4.36
C GLU A 333 -42.49 -27.12 -5.19
N ASP A 334 -41.48 -26.56 -5.88
CA ASP A 334 -40.46 -27.36 -6.57
C ASP A 334 -39.38 -27.82 -5.58
N GLN A 335 -39.76 -28.73 -4.69
CA GLN A 335 -38.79 -29.60 -4.05
C GLN A 335 -38.22 -30.53 -5.13
N VAL A 336 -36.94 -30.36 -5.44
CA VAL A 336 -36.20 -31.33 -6.25
C VAL A 336 -36.01 -32.59 -5.40
N THR A 337 -37.02 -33.45 -5.37
CA THR A 337 -36.91 -34.83 -4.89
C THR A 337 -36.07 -35.61 -5.88
N PHE A 338 -34.81 -35.83 -5.53
CA PHE A 338 -33.95 -36.77 -6.21
C PHE A 338 -34.41 -38.20 -5.88
N ASP A 339 -35.22 -38.77 -6.76
CA ASP A 339 -35.52 -40.20 -6.71
C ASP A 339 -34.36 -40.95 -7.40
N ILE A 340 -33.49 -41.55 -6.58
CA ILE A 340 -32.30 -42.32 -7.02
C ILE A 340 -32.71 -43.70 -7.58
N CYS A 341 -34.00 -44.00 -7.68
CA CYS A 341 -34.50 -45.26 -8.25
C CYS A 341 -34.87 -45.16 -9.73
N ASN A 342 -33.92 -44.76 -10.61
CA ASN A 342 -34.09 -44.90 -12.06
C ASN A 342 -33.37 -46.15 -12.59
N SER A 343 -33.89 -47.33 -12.25
CA SER A 343 -33.78 -48.51 -13.10
C SER A 343 -35.08 -48.66 -13.89
N VAL A 344 -35.33 -47.75 -14.83
CA VAL A 344 -36.43 -47.88 -15.80
C VAL A 344 -35.92 -48.66 -16.99
N GLU A 345 -35.64 -49.93 -16.78
CA GLU A 345 -35.66 -50.92 -17.84
C GLU A 345 -37.01 -51.66 -17.70
N ASP A 346 -37.81 -51.70 -18.76
CA ASP A 346 -38.99 -52.59 -18.93
C ASP A 346 -40.39 -52.22 -18.39
N PHE A 347 -40.78 -50.95 -18.31
CA PHE A 347 -42.21 -50.62 -18.39
C PHE A 347 -42.51 -49.94 -19.71
N GLY A 348 -43.41 -50.53 -20.52
CA GLY A 348 -43.75 -50.21 -21.91
C GLY A 348 -44.27 -48.78 -22.16
N LEU A 349 -43.44 -47.79 -21.83
CA LEU A 349 -43.70 -46.39 -21.99
C LEU A 349 -43.63 -46.02 -23.49
N PRO A 350 -44.48 -45.09 -23.94
CA PRO A 350 -44.45 -44.58 -25.30
C PRO A 350 -43.07 -44.05 -25.66
N GLN A 351 -42.64 -44.26 -26.91
CA GLN A 351 -41.32 -43.85 -27.40
C GLN A 351 -41.01 -42.37 -27.10
N SER A 352 -42.01 -41.49 -27.21
CA SER A 352 -41.87 -40.07 -26.92
C SER A 352 -41.44 -39.75 -25.48
N VAL A 353 -41.82 -40.59 -24.51
CA VAL A 353 -41.43 -40.42 -23.09
C VAL A 353 -40.00 -40.89 -22.88
N ARG A 354 -39.57 -41.94 -23.61
CA ARG A 354 -38.17 -42.40 -23.60
C ARG A 354 -37.23 -41.39 -24.23
N ASP A 355 -37.65 -40.78 -25.34
CA ASP A 355 -36.86 -39.78 -26.04
C ASP A 355 -36.73 -38.49 -25.19
N ALA A 356 -37.79 -38.09 -24.47
CA ALA A 356 -37.74 -36.97 -23.53
C ALA A 356 -36.81 -37.25 -22.32
N ALA A 357 -36.90 -38.44 -21.73
CA ALA A 357 -36.01 -38.83 -20.63
C ALA A 357 -34.54 -38.94 -21.06
N GLN A 358 -34.27 -39.33 -22.31
CA GLN A 358 -32.92 -39.30 -22.87
C GLN A 358 -32.43 -37.87 -23.12
N ALA A 359 -33.29 -36.96 -23.60
CA ALA A 359 -32.94 -35.56 -23.77
C ALA A 359 -32.57 -34.90 -22.44
N ASP A 360 -33.36 -35.12 -21.39
CA ASP A 360 -33.07 -34.60 -20.04
C ASP A 360 -31.77 -35.17 -19.46
N ARG A 361 -31.50 -36.46 -19.70
CA ARG A 361 -30.23 -37.07 -19.28
C ARG A 361 -29.03 -36.46 -20.00
N THR A 362 -29.19 -36.15 -21.29
CA THR A 362 -28.12 -35.54 -22.09
C THR A 362 -27.85 -34.10 -21.62
N ASP A 363 -28.90 -33.35 -21.28
CA ASP A 363 -28.77 -32.00 -20.74
C ASP A 363 -28.15 -32.00 -19.34
N TYR A 364 -28.52 -32.97 -18.50
CA TYR A 364 -27.87 -33.20 -17.21
C TYR A 364 -26.39 -33.54 -17.36
N ASP A 365 -26.03 -34.48 -18.24
CA ASP A 365 -24.64 -34.86 -18.49
C ASP A 365 -23.84 -33.67 -19.06
N ASN A 366 -24.43 -32.87 -19.95
CA ASN A 366 -23.82 -31.64 -20.45
C ASN A 366 -23.63 -30.59 -19.35
N THR A 367 -24.60 -30.45 -18.44
CA THR A 367 -24.51 -29.55 -17.28
C THR A 367 -23.43 -30.01 -16.31
N LEU A 368 -23.30 -31.32 -16.08
CA LEU A 368 -22.28 -31.92 -15.24
C LEU A 368 -20.89 -31.78 -15.85
N VAL A 369 -20.76 -31.96 -17.17
CA VAL A 369 -19.50 -31.75 -17.90
C VAL A 369 -19.14 -30.27 -17.94
N ASN A 370 -20.10 -29.37 -18.14
CA ASN A 370 -19.87 -27.92 -18.07
C ASN A 370 -19.50 -27.48 -16.66
N PHE A 371 -20.16 -28.02 -15.63
CA PHE A 371 -19.78 -27.79 -14.24
C PHE A 371 -18.38 -28.32 -13.97
N ARG A 372 -18.05 -29.54 -14.42
CA ARG A 372 -16.72 -30.15 -14.28
C ARG A 372 -15.64 -29.35 -15.00
N ASN A 373 -15.88 -28.92 -16.24
CA ASN A 373 -14.93 -28.14 -17.02
C ASN A 373 -14.75 -26.74 -16.42
N LYS A 374 -15.84 -26.10 -15.94
CA LYS A 374 -15.75 -24.85 -15.17
C LYS A 374 -15.03 -25.08 -13.84
N TRP A 375 -15.26 -26.21 -13.17
CA TRP A 375 -14.59 -26.59 -11.92
C TRP A 375 -13.10 -26.87 -12.12
N GLU A 376 -12.71 -27.44 -13.26
CA GLU A 376 -11.32 -27.67 -13.65
C GLU A 376 -10.64 -26.36 -14.09
N GLN A 377 -11.37 -25.45 -14.76
CA GLN A 377 -10.89 -24.11 -15.16
C GLN A 377 -10.83 -23.10 -14.00
N ILE A 378 -11.73 -23.21 -13.03
CA ILE A 378 -11.58 -22.52 -11.75
C ILE A 378 -10.34 -23.13 -11.11
N GLU A 379 -9.26 -22.35 -11.00
CA GLU A 379 -7.99 -22.79 -10.41
C GLU A 379 -8.10 -23.33 -8.97
N GLY A 380 -9.30 -23.30 -8.37
CA GLY A 380 -9.69 -24.11 -7.20
C GLY A 380 -9.52 -25.62 -7.37
N SER A 381 -9.33 -26.16 -8.58
CA SER A 381 -8.92 -27.56 -8.76
C SER A 381 -7.42 -27.80 -8.42
N LYS A 382 -6.55 -26.77 -8.46
CA LYS A 382 -5.19 -26.85 -7.88
C LYS A 382 -5.25 -26.91 -6.35
N TRP A 383 -6.26 -26.29 -5.73
CA TRP A 383 -6.55 -26.52 -4.31
C TRP A 383 -6.94 -27.96 -4.04
N TYR A 384 -7.60 -28.65 -4.98
CA TYR A 384 -7.90 -30.07 -4.85
C TYR A 384 -6.65 -30.95 -5.02
N THR A 385 -5.68 -30.58 -5.85
CA THR A 385 -4.39 -31.30 -5.89
C THR A 385 -3.59 -31.05 -4.61
N VAL A 386 -3.50 -29.79 -4.14
CA VAL A 386 -2.88 -29.44 -2.86
C VAL A 386 -3.59 -30.13 -1.69
N TYR A 387 -4.93 -30.20 -1.67
CA TYR A 387 -5.73 -30.90 -0.67
C TYR A 387 -5.62 -32.42 -0.79
N SER A 388 -5.55 -32.96 -2.01
CA SER A 388 -5.29 -34.39 -2.23
C SER A 388 -3.89 -34.76 -1.78
N ASP A 389 -2.92 -33.86 -1.93
CA ASP A 389 -1.56 -34.02 -1.43
C ASP A 389 -1.52 -33.82 0.10
N MET A 390 -2.32 -32.90 0.65
CA MET A 390 -2.51 -32.72 2.10
C MET A 390 -3.15 -33.95 2.76
N LEU A 391 -4.06 -34.64 2.06
CA LEU A 391 -4.67 -35.89 2.48
C LEU A 391 -3.76 -37.10 2.23
N LYS A 392 -3.03 -37.15 1.11
CA LYS A 392 -2.12 -38.25 0.75
C LYS A 392 -0.86 -38.28 1.61
N TYR A 393 -0.33 -37.11 1.99
CA TYR A 393 0.90 -36.98 2.79
C TYR A 393 0.63 -36.67 4.27
N GLY A 394 -0.65 -36.59 4.66
CA GLY A 394 -1.09 -36.26 6.02
C GLY A 394 -0.99 -34.75 6.29
N ALA A 395 -1.84 -34.26 7.20
CA ALA A 395 -1.98 -32.85 7.57
C ALA A 395 -0.70 -32.13 8.10
N GLY A 396 0.46 -32.78 8.03
CA GLY A 396 1.74 -32.30 8.53
C GLY A 396 2.65 -31.60 7.50
N ILE A 397 2.45 -31.74 6.18
CA ILE A 397 3.47 -31.36 5.16
C ILE A 397 2.99 -30.31 4.15
N GLY A 398 2.18 -29.32 4.58
CA GLY A 398 1.75 -28.27 3.64
C GLY A 398 1.12 -27.06 4.30
N LEU A 399 0.49 -27.22 5.46
CA LEU A 399 -0.02 -26.08 6.23
C LEU A 399 1.13 -25.27 6.85
N PHE A 400 2.12 -25.97 7.40
CA PHE A 400 3.26 -25.42 8.14
C PHE A 400 4.53 -25.28 7.30
N ASP A 401 4.51 -25.71 6.05
CA ASP A 401 5.65 -25.53 5.16
C ASP A 401 5.88 -24.05 4.87
N MET A 402 7.11 -23.70 4.50
CA MET A 402 7.46 -22.32 4.13
C MET A 402 6.59 -21.79 2.98
N GLU A 403 6.15 -22.68 2.10
CA GLU A 403 5.27 -22.38 0.96
C GLU A 403 3.77 -22.43 1.33
N GLY A 404 3.46 -22.91 2.54
CA GLY A 404 2.09 -23.00 3.04
C GLY A 404 1.49 -21.64 3.41
N PRO A 405 0.17 -21.58 3.68
CA PRO A 405 -0.53 -20.36 4.07
C PRO A 405 0.09 -19.68 5.31
N ILE A 406 0.60 -20.48 6.25
CA ILE A 406 1.29 -19.96 7.45
C ILE A 406 2.62 -19.33 7.07
N GLY A 407 3.44 -20.01 6.25
CA GLY A 407 4.74 -19.50 5.83
C GLY A 407 4.63 -18.20 5.03
N ALA A 408 3.67 -18.15 4.09
CA ALA A 408 3.36 -16.94 3.33
C ALA A 408 2.91 -15.78 4.24
N LEU A 409 1.96 -16.03 5.15
CA LEU A 409 1.45 -15.01 6.06
C LEU A 409 2.51 -14.55 7.07
N ALA A 410 3.32 -15.47 7.59
CA ALA A 410 4.43 -15.18 8.49
C ALA A 410 5.50 -14.32 7.80
N SER A 411 5.80 -14.60 6.52
CA SER A 411 6.74 -13.81 5.72
C SER A 411 6.23 -12.37 5.51
N VAL A 412 4.95 -12.23 5.12
CA VAL A 412 4.33 -10.91 4.96
C VAL A 412 4.30 -10.16 6.29
N LEU A 413 3.90 -10.81 7.39
CA LEU A 413 3.85 -10.19 8.72
C LEU A 413 5.25 -9.80 9.21
N THR A 414 6.26 -10.64 8.98
CA THR A 414 7.64 -10.35 9.34
C THR A 414 8.14 -9.11 8.61
N LEU A 415 7.97 -9.04 7.28
CA LEU A 415 8.34 -7.85 6.50
C LEU A 415 7.54 -6.61 6.94
N THR A 416 6.24 -6.78 7.16
CA THR A 416 5.32 -5.70 7.55
C THR A 416 5.64 -5.11 8.93
N LEU A 417 6.23 -5.87 9.86
CA LEU A 417 6.63 -5.39 11.18
C LEU A 417 8.11 -4.98 11.26
N PHE A 418 8.99 -5.75 10.63
CA PHE A 418 10.44 -5.57 10.75
C PHE A 418 10.95 -4.38 9.94
N VAL A 419 10.46 -4.23 8.70
CA VAL A 419 10.89 -3.17 7.79
C VAL A 419 10.56 -1.77 8.33
N PRO A 420 9.33 -1.44 8.75
CA PRO A 420 9.05 -0.11 9.32
C PRO A 420 9.83 0.14 10.62
N PHE A 421 10.07 -0.90 11.42
CA PHE A 421 10.87 -0.78 12.64
C PHE A 421 12.32 -0.40 12.31
N LEU A 422 12.95 -1.10 11.38
CA LEU A 422 14.30 -0.76 10.94
C LEU A 422 14.37 0.61 10.26
N ALA A 423 13.39 0.94 9.41
CA ALA A 423 13.28 2.24 8.77
C ALA A 423 13.21 3.36 9.82
N LEU A 424 12.39 3.20 10.85
CA LEU A 424 12.25 4.16 11.94
C LEU A 424 13.54 4.27 12.77
N MET A 425 14.14 3.15 13.18
CA MET A 425 15.39 3.15 13.95
C MET A 425 16.53 3.81 13.19
N THR A 426 16.65 3.52 11.89
CA THR A 426 17.68 4.10 11.01
C THR A 426 17.45 5.60 10.82
N THR A 427 16.19 6.01 10.66
CA THR A 427 15.81 7.42 10.56
C THR A 427 16.15 8.18 11.84
N LEU A 428 15.83 7.63 13.02
CA LEU A 428 16.17 8.25 14.30
C LEU A 428 17.68 8.34 14.52
N ALA A 429 18.43 7.30 14.14
CA ALA A 429 19.89 7.34 14.17
C ALA A 429 20.45 8.44 13.24
N CYS A 430 19.88 8.61 12.05
CA CYS A 430 20.24 9.68 11.13
C CYS A 430 19.95 11.07 11.72
N VAL A 431 18.78 11.27 12.34
CA VAL A 431 18.43 12.53 13.02
C VAL A 431 19.45 12.86 14.12
N LYS A 432 19.90 11.87 14.89
CA LYS A 432 20.91 12.06 15.95
C LYS A 432 22.24 12.58 15.40
N VAL A 433 22.65 12.13 14.22
CA VAL A 433 23.90 12.55 13.56
C VAL A 433 23.72 13.89 12.82
N MET A 434 22.56 14.13 12.20
CA MET A 434 22.29 15.35 11.43
C MET A 434 21.97 16.56 12.31
N SER A 435 21.29 16.37 13.44
CA SER A 435 20.89 17.46 14.33
C SER A 435 22.06 18.35 14.79
N PRO A 436 23.19 17.83 15.33
CA PRO A 436 24.30 18.67 15.76
C PRO A 436 25.04 19.32 14.58
N MET A 437 25.09 18.67 13.41
CA MET A 437 25.64 19.26 12.18
C MET A 437 24.85 20.50 11.74
N LEU A 438 23.54 20.52 11.97
CA LEU A 438 22.66 21.65 11.68
C LEU A 438 22.59 22.68 12.83
N GLY A 439 23.37 22.50 13.91
CA GLY A 439 23.37 23.36 15.09
C GLY A 439 22.17 23.13 16.02
N GLY A 440 21.49 22.00 15.88
CA GLY A 440 20.54 21.49 16.86
C GLY A 440 21.25 20.94 18.09
N ASP A 441 20.55 20.91 19.22
CA ASP A 441 21.05 20.28 20.43
C ASP A 441 20.47 18.87 20.52
N VAL A 442 21.34 17.87 20.58
CA VAL A 442 20.93 16.45 20.58
C VAL A 442 20.47 15.99 21.96
N GLU A 443 20.71 16.81 22.99
CA GLU A 443 20.39 16.48 24.38
C GLU A 443 18.89 16.61 24.73
N ILE A 444 17.99 16.30 23.79
CA ILE A 444 16.63 15.93 24.18
C ILE A 444 16.73 14.56 24.87
N SER A 445 16.83 14.59 26.20
CA SER A 445 16.96 13.44 27.10
C SER A 445 15.98 12.28 26.84
N VAL A 446 14.88 12.55 26.13
CA VAL A 446 13.89 11.55 25.73
C VAL A 446 14.37 10.74 24.52
N LEU A 447 14.93 11.39 23.48
CA LEU A 447 15.33 10.71 22.25
C LEU A 447 16.57 9.84 22.46
N SER A 448 17.45 10.24 23.39
CA SER A 448 18.63 9.45 23.77
C SER A 448 18.32 8.26 24.69
N ARG A 449 17.07 8.12 25.19
CA ARG A 449 16.64 6.98 26.00
C ARG A 449 15.87 5.94 25.20
N VAL A 450 15.31 6.34 24.06
CA VAL A 450 14.57 5.44 23.16
C VAL A 450 15.52 4.62 22.28
N ILE A 451 16.72 5.15 22.01
CA ILE A 451 17.86 4.46 21.38
C ILE A 451 18.85 4.09 22.47
#